data_AF-A0A8J4GXC4-F1
#
_entry.id   AF-A0A8J4GXC4-F1
#
_cell.length_a   1.000
_cell.length_b   1.000
_cell.length_c   1.000
_cell.angle_alpha   90.00
_cell.angle_beta   90.00
_cell.angle_gamma   90.00
#
_symmetry.space_group_name_H-M   'P 1'
#
loop_
_entity.id
_entity.type
_entity.pdbx_description
1 polymer ?
#
loop_
_entity_poly.entity_id
_entity_poly.type
_entity_poly.pdbx_seq_one_letter_code
_entity_poly.pdbx_strand_id
1 'polypeptide(L)'
;MLLADFGIALSLRHERAVTRAGTTEYMSPEQLRCPFKRHPSDNKDRTDLHYGLGVDVWATGVLAYELLHGYPPFLGSHREETEQLILTAEVQVAPQLSHGARDFVLSCLNKDPADRPTVMQLLQHTWVRQHMKPLR
;
A
#
# COMPACT_ATOMS: atom_id res chain seq x y z
N MET A 1 -3.06 -16.72 8.80
CA MET A 1 -2.54 -15.38 9.15
C MET A 1 -3.59 -14.68 9.98
N LEU A 2 -3.19 -14.01 11.07
CA LEU A 2 -4.06 -13.14 11.87
C LEU A 2 -3.48 -11.73 11.79
N LEU A 3 -4.31 -10.73 11.52
CA LEU A 3 -3.90 -9.34 11.56
C LEU A 3 -3.92 -8.83 13.01
N ALA A 4 -2.89 -8.10 13.40
CA ALA A 4 -2.72 -7.54 14.73
C ALA A 4 -2.16 -6.10 14.64
N ASP A 5 -2.01 -5.45 15.80
CA ASP A 5 -1.52 -4.08 15.96
C ASP A 5 -2.35 -3.01 15.23
N PHE A 6 -3.49 -2.66 15.84
CA PHE A 6 -4.40 -1.63 15.35
C PHE A 6 -4.04 -0.22 15.86
N GLY A 7 -2.80 0.00 16.33
CA GLY A 7 -2.38 1.28 16.94
C GLY A 7 -2.49 2.50 16.01
N ILE A 8 -2.54 2.27 14.69
CA ILE A 8 -2.69 3.31 13.66
C ILE A 8 -3.98 3.19 12.84
N ALA A 9 -4.89 2.29 13.23
CA ALA A 9 -6.16 2.09 12.52
C ALA A 9 -7.07 3.32 12.66
N LEU A 10 -7.80 3.65 11.60
CA LEU A 10 -8.65 4.84 11.54
C LEU A 10 -10.03 4.53 10.95
N SER A 11 -11.08 5.11 11.56
CA SER A 11 -12.43 5.08 10.99
C SER A 11 -12.65 6.28 10.06
N LEU A 12 -12.60 6.04 8.75
CA LEU A 12 -12.85 7.08 7.73
C LEU A 12 -14.26 7.70 7.78
N ARG A 13 -15.20 7.08 8.51
CA ARG A 13 -16.55 7.63 8.74
C ARG A 13 -16.54 8.81 9.71
N HIS A 14 -15.56 8.86 10.61
CA HIS A 14 -15.48 9.84 11.68
C HIS A 14 -14.33 10.82 11.48
N GLU A 15 -13.28 10.39 10.76
CA GLU A 15 -12.04 11.15 10.69
C GLU A 15 -11.38 11.06 9.32
N ARG A 16 -10.89 12.21 8.81
CA ARG A 16 -10.12 12.26 7.56
C ARG A 16 -8.71 11.71 7.77
N ALA A 17 -8.33 10.75 6.95
CA ALA A 17 -7.00 10.17 6.90
C ALA A 17 -5.99 11.15 6.27
N VAL A 18 -5.20 11.80 7.13
CA VAL A 18 -4.18 12.80 6.74
C VAL A 18 -2.87 12.62 7.51
N THR A 19 -2.67 11.42 8.08
CA THR A 19 -1.56 11.12 8.98
C THR A 19 -0.52 10.29 8.24
N ARG A 20 0.72 10.77 8.22
CA ARG A 20 1.87 9.97 7.77
C ARG A 20 2.35 9.08 8.92
N ALA A 21 1.83 7.87 9.01
CA ALA A 21 2.16 6.90 10.07
C ALA A 21 2.24 5.47 9.52
N GLY A 22 3.04 4.62 10.16
CA GLY A 22 3.33 3.24 9.76
C GLY A 22 4.81 2.99 9.50
N THR A 23 5.10 1.84 8.90
CA THR A 23 6.45 1.42 8.47
C THR A 23 6.72 1.95 7.06
N THR A 24 7.81 2.68 6.86
CA THR A 24 8.08 3.49 5.65
C THR A 24 7.96 2.68 4.35
N GLU A 25 8.52 1.48 4.32
CA GLU A 25 8.59 0.57 3.17
C GLU A 25 7.20 0.13 2.69
N TYR A 26 6.18 0.21 3.56
CA TYR A 26 4.79 -0.16 3.27
C TYR A 26 3.89 1.06 3.04
N MET A 27 4.40 2.28 3.21
CA MET A 27 3.61 3.49 2.97
C MET A 27 3.39 3.72 1.47
N SER A 28 2.17 4.12 1.13
CA SER A 28 1.81 4.56 -0.22
C SER A 28 2.32 5.98 -0.53
N PRO A 29 2.46 6.34 -1.83
CA PRO A 29 2.87 7.68 -2.25
C PRO A 29 2.03 8.81 -1.63
N GLU A 30 0.71 8.64 -1.55
CA GLU A 30 -0.20 9.64 -0.98
C GLU A 30 -0.10 9.77 0.55
N GLN A 31 0.29 8.70 1.27
CA GLN A 31 0.61 8.81 2.69
C GLN A 31 1.90 9.61 2.90
N LEU A 32 2.92 9.41 2.05
CA LEU A 32 4.18 10.15 2.15
C LEU A 32 4.01 11.64 1.82
N ARG A 33 3.06 11.98 0.94
CA ARG A 33 2.69 13.38 0.63
C ARG A 33 1.96 14.07 1.79
N CYS A 34 1.44 13.34 2.77
CA CYS A 34 0.86 13.95 3.96
C CYS A 34 1.96 14.59 4.83
N PRO A 35 1.81 15.86 5.24
CA PRO A 35 2.76 16.50 6.14
C PRO A 35 2.81 15.80 7.50
N PHE A 36 3.97 15.86 8.15
CA PHE A 36 4.10 15.40 9.53
C PHE A 36 3.18 16.17 10.47
N LYS A 37 2.63 15.47 11.45
CA LYS A 37 1.80 16.05 12.51
C LYS A 37 2.60 16.23 13.78
N ARG A 38 2.34 17.33 14.48
CA ARG A 38 2.75 17.57 15.88
C ARG A 38 1.57 17.38 16.82
N HIS A 39 0.36 17.69 16.35
CA HIS A 39 -0.88 17.54 17.10
C HIS A 39 -1.95 16.78 16.30
N PRO A 40 -2.92 16.11 16.98
CA PRO A 40 -3.97 15.35 16.29
C PRO A 40 -4.80 16.15 15.28
N SER A 41 -5.02 17.44 15.56
CA SER A 41 -5.78 18.39 14.74
C SER A 41 -5.06 18.85 13.47
N ASP A 42 -3.76 18.58 13.34
CA ASP A 42 -2.97 19.10 12.21
C ASP A 42 -3.48 18.54 10.88
N ASN A 43 -3.53 19.42 9.87
CA ASN A 43 -3.91 19.14 8.48
C ASN A 43 -5.37 18.65 8.29
N LYS A 44 -6.23 18.70 9.31
CA LYS A 44 -7.61 18.17 9.23
C LYS A 44 -8.55 19.00 8.36
N ASP A 45 -8.29 20.30 8.29
CA ASP A 45 -8.99 21.28 7.46
C ASP A 45 -8.60 21.18 5.98
N ARG A 46 -7.41 20.67 5.68
CA ARG A 46 -6.89 20.49 4.32
C ARG A 46 -7.65 19.39 3.57
N THR A 47 -8.37 19.76 2.53
CA THR A 47 -9.17 18.83 1.69
C THR A 47 -8.34 18.19 0.59
N ASP A 48 -7.27 18.85 0.17
CA ASP A 48 -6.31 18.37 -0.81
C ASP A 48 -5.41 17.24 -0.28
N LEU A 49 -5.26 17.17 1.05
CA LEU A 49 -4.48 16.17 1.75
C LEU A 49 -5.43 15.13 2.32
N HIS A 50 -5.63 14.01 1.61
CA HIS A 50 -6.25 12.83 2.19
C HIS A 50 -5.90 11.56 1.41
N TYR A 51 -6.00 10.43 2.09
CA TYR A 51 -5.94 9.11 1.47
C TYR A 51 -7.13 8.26 1.91
N GLY A 52 -7.46 7.26 1.08
CA GLY A 52 -8.58 6.36 1.30
C GLY A 52 -8.13 4.93 1.54
N LEU A 53 -9.02 3.97 1.26
CA LEU A 53 -8.76 2.53 1.43
C LEU A 53 -7.68 1.98 0.46
N GLY A 54 -7.33 2.74 -0.58
CA GLY A 54 -6.29 2.35 -1.55
C GLY A 54 -4.89 2.23 -0.94
N VAL A 55 -4.65 2.77 0.26
CA VAL A 55 -3.38 2.60 0.97
C VAL A 55 -3.18 1.18 1.47
N ASP A 56 -4.26 0.49 1.86
CA ASP A 56 -4.21 -0.91 2.29
C ASP A 56 -3.98 -1.84 1.09
N VAL A 57 -4.47 -1.46 -0.10
CA VAL A 57 -4.18 -2.14 -1.36
C VAL A 57 -2.69 -2.04 -1.70
N TRP A 58 -2.11 -0.84 -1.57
CA TRP A 58 -0.68 -0.64 -1.74
C TRP A 58 0.14 -1.49 -0.77
N ALA A 59 -0.15 -1.41 0.53
CA ALA A 59 0.55 -2.18 1.55
C ALA A 59 0.44 -3.70 1.31
N THR A 60 -0.72 -4.17 0.84
CA THR A 60 -0.92 -5.56 0.41
C THR A 60 -0.02 -5.93 -0.78
N GLY A 61 0.13 -5.04 -1.76
CA GLY A 61 1.04 -5.21 -2.89
C GLY A 61 2.51 -5.28 -2.46
N VAL A 62 2.93 -4.42 -1.53
CA VAL A 62 4.28 -4.44 -0.94
C VAL A 62 4.53 -5.78 -0.25
N LEU A 63 3.60 -6.22 0.60
CA LEU A 63 3.71 -7.50 1.30
C LEU A 63 3.75 -8.68 0.31
N ALA A 64 2.90 -8.68 -0.71
CA ALA A 64 2.91 -9.72 -1.74
C ALA A 64 4.24 -9.76 -2.50
N TYR A 65 4.77 -8.60 -2.89
CA TYR A 65 6.09 -8.50 -3.50
C TYR A 65 7.16 -9.09 -2.58
N GLU A 66 7.18 -8.69 -1.31
CA GLU A 66 8.18 -9.14 -0.34
C GLU A 66 8.11 -10.64 -0.10
N LEU A 67 6.92 -11.23 0.01
CA LEU A 67 6.75 -12.68 0.14
C LEU A 67 7.26 -13.45 -1.09
N LEU A 68 7.21 -12.84 -2.28
CA LEU A 68 7.65 -13.46 -3.54
C LEU A 68 9.16 -13.29 -3.80
N HIS A 69 9.77 -12.19 -3.32
CA HIS A 69 11.17 -11.85 -3.61
C HIS A 69 12.10 -11.99 -2.40
N GLY A 70 11.56 -11.96 -1.18
CA GLY A 70 12.32 -11.95 0.09
C GLY A 70 12.76 -10.57 0.56
N TYR A 71 12.39 -9.49 -0.13
CA TYR A 71 12.71 -8.09 0.20
C TYR A 71 11.63 -7.15 -0.35
N PRO A 72 11.39 -5.96 0.24
CA PRO A 72 10.38 -5.02 -0.24
C PRO A 72 10.76 -4.41 -1.61
N PRO A 73 9.77 -3.95 -2.41
CA PRO A 73 10.01 -3.40 -3.74
C PRO A 73 10.78 -2.07 -3.73
N PHE A 74 10.72 -1.33 -2.62
CA PHE A 74 11.41 -0.06 -2.43
C PHE A 74 12.22 -0.14 -1.14
N LEU A 75 13.55 -0.11 -1.26
CA LEU A 75 14.46 -0.13 -0.13
C LEU A 75 15.69 0.70 -0.47
N GLY A 76 15.81 1.86 0.17
CA GLY A 76 17.00 2.70 0.12
C GLY A 76 17.94 2.43 1.29
N SER A 77 19.13 3.03 1.23
CA SER A 77 20.13 2.99 2.30
C SER A 77 19.67 3.73 3.56
N HIS A 78 18.77 4.70 3.39
CA HIS A 78 18.15 5.46 4.47
C HIS A 78 16.69 5.77 4.13
N ARG A 79 15.99 6.32 5.13
CA ARG A 79 14.55 6.58 5.08
C ARG A 79 14.17 7.46 3.90
N GLU A 80 14.87 8.58 3.70
CA GLU A 80 14.58 9.55 2.64
C GLU A 80 14.77 8.94 1.24
N GLU A 81 15.76 8.07 1.07
CA GLU A 81 15.97 7.35 -0.19
C GLU A 81 14.82 6.36 -0.46
N THR A 82 14.39 5.62 0.56
CA THR A 82 13.22 4.73 0.46
C THR A 82 11.95 5.50 0.07
N GLU A 83 11.73 6.66 0.69
CA GLU A 83 10.60 7.53 0.38
C GLU A 83 10.67 8.07 -1.06
N GLN A 84 11.86 8.46 -1.53
CA GLN A 84 12.08 8.87 -2.91
C GLN A 84 11.72 7.74 -3.88
N LEU A 85 12.18 6.51 -3.62
CA LEU A 85 11.88 5.33 -4.44
C LEU A 85 10.37 5.02 -4.46
N ILE A 86 9.69 5.11 -3.32
CA ILE A 86 8.23 4.95 -3.26
C ILE A 86 7.54 5.99 -4.14
N LEU A 87 8.04 7.22 -4.22
CA LEU A 87 7.43 8.28 -5.02
C LEU A 87 7.75 8.18 -6.52
N THR A 88 8.93 7.70 -6.91
CA THR A 88 9.42 7.87 -8.30
C THR A 88 9.82 6.58 -9.02
N ALA A 89 10.17 5.51 -8.29
CA ALA A 89 10.68 4.30 -8.93
C ALA A 89 9.55 3.43 -9.47
N GLU A 90 9.77 2.87 -10.66
CA GLU A 90 8.92 1.84 -11.24
C GLU A 90 9.16 0.49 -10.57
N VAL A 91 8.08 -0.26 -10.33
CA VAL A 91 8.19 -1.59 -9.72
C VAL A 91 8.74 -2.58 -10.73
N GLN A 92 9.85 -3.23 -10.39
CA GLN A 92 10.42 -4.30 -11.20
C GLN A 92 10.09 -5.65 -10.58
N VAL A 93 9.29 -6.45 -11.28
CA VAL A 93 8.90 -7.78 -10.82
C VAL A 93 9.67 -8.85 -11.59
N ALA A 94 10.19 -9.85 -10.89
CA ALA A 94 11.06 -10.84 -11.50
C ALA A 94 10.35 -11.66 -12.60
N PRO A 95 10.96 -11.85 -13.79
CA PRO A 95 10.31 -12.47 -14.94
C PRO A 95 9.96 -13.95 -14.74
N GLN A 96 10.60 -14.63 -13.79
CA GLN A 96 10.32 -16.02 -13.43
C GLN A 96 9.00 -16.22 -12.67
N LEU A 97 8.43 -15.16 -12.10
CA LEU A 97 7.13 -15.26 -11.43
C LEU A 97 6.02 -15.54 -12.45
N SER A 98 4.89 -16.10 -12.02
CA SER A 98 3.77 -16.32 -12.94
C SER A 98 3.19 -14.99 -13.43
N HIS A 99 2.61 -14.97 -14.63
CA HIS A 99 1.95 -13.76 -15.16
C HIS A 99 0.93 -13.20 -14.16
N GLY A 100 0.12 -14.06 -13.55
CA GLY A 100 -0.89 -13.64 -12.57
C GLY A 100 -0.29 -13.02 -11.30
N ALA A 101 0.85 -13.51 -10.81
CA ALA A 101 1.52 -12.92 -9.64
C ALA A 101 2.07 -11.52 -9.98
N ARG A 102 2.69 -11.37 -11.15
CA ARG A 102 3.20 -10.08 -11.60
C ARG A 102 2.08 -9.06 -11.78
N ASP A 103 1.01 -9.45 -12.47
CA ASP A 103 -0.18 -8.63 -12.70
C ASP A 103 -0.84 -8.17 -11.39
N PHE A 104 -0.95 -9.07 -10.41
CA PHE A 104 -1.46 -8.74 -9.09
C PHE A 104 -0.59 -7.70 -8.37
N VAL A 105 0.73 -7.90 -8.36
CA VAL A 105 1.66 -6.99 -7.68
C VAL A 105 1.68 -5.62 -8.35
N LEU A 106 1.77 -5.58 -9.68
CA LEU A 106 1.82 -4.33 -10.44
C LEU A 106 0.52 -3.55 -10.34
N SER A 107 -0.64 -4.21 -10.34
CA SER A 107 -1.94 -3.52 -10.16
C SER A 107 -2.09 -2.92 -8.75
N CYS A 108 -1.60 -3.59 -7.71
CA CYS A 108 -1.59 -3.04 -6.35
C CYS A 108 -0.64 -1.83 -6.20
N LEU A 109 0.52 -1.88 -6.84
CA LEU A 109 1.60 -0.90 -6.68
C LEU A 109 1.58 0.24 -7.70
N ASN A 110 0.39 0.59 -8.21
CA ASN A 110 0.23 1.78 -9.03
C ASN A 110 0.40 3.06 -8.17
N LYS A 111 1.16 4.04 -8.65
CA LYS A 111 1.43 5.27 -7.91
C LYS A 111 0.16 6.12 -7.76
N ASP A 112 -0.72 6.12 -8.76
CA ASP A 112 -2.02 6.76 -8.64
C ASP A 112 -3.00 5.83 -7.89
N PRO A 113 -3.55 6.23 -6.73
CA PRO A 113 -4.52 5.43 -6.01
C PRO A 113 -5.81 5.18 -6.81
N ALA A 114 -6.16 6.01 -7.79
CA ALA A 114 -7.34 5.83 -8.63
C ALA A 114 -7.19 4.64 -9.60
N ASP A 115 -5.96 4.31 -9.97
CA ASP A 115 -5.66 3.19 -10.87
C ASP A 115 -5.46 1.86 -10.11
N ARG A 116 -5.50 1.90 -8.76
CA ARG A 116 -5.45 0.69 -7.95
C ARG A 116 -6.82 0.01 -7.92
N PRO A 117 -6.88 -1.33 -8.03
CA PRO A 117 -8.12 -2.05 -7.82
C PRO A 117 -8.61 -1.89 -6.38
N THR A 118 -9.93 -1.89 -6.20
CA THR A 118 -10.52 -2.04 -4.87
C THR A 118 -10.23 -3.42 -4.30
N VAL A 119 -10.29 -3.56 -2.97
CA VAL A 119 -10.13 -4.87 -2.29
C VAL A 119 -11.11 -5.92 -2.84
N MET A 120 -12.35 -5.52 -3.16
CA MET A 120 -13.33 -6.43 -3.75
C MET A 120 -12.91 -6.93 -5.13
N GLN A 121 -12.31 -6.07 -5.96
CA GLN A 121 -11.75 -6.47 -7.25
C GLN A 121 -10.52 -7.37 -7.07
N LEU A 122 -9.64 -7.08 -6.09
CA LEU A 122 -8.49 -7.92 -5.77
C LEU A 122 -8.88 -9.32 -5.34
N LEU A 123 -9.94 -9.48 -4.54
CA LEU A 123 -10.47 -10.80 -4.17
C LEU A 123 -10.95 -11.61 -5.39
N GLN A 124 -11.35 -10.93 -6.47
CA GLN A 124 -11.74 -11.57 -7.72
C GLN A 124 -10.58 -11.75 -8.71
N HIS A 125 -9.40 -11.24 -8.40
CA HIS A 125 -8.23 -11.33 -9.25
C HIS A 125 -7.89 -12.80 -9.55
N THR A 126 -7.62 -13.12 -10.82
CA THR A 126 -7.42 -14.50 -11.29
C THR A 126 -6.37 -15.25 -10.46
N TRP A 127 -5.24 -14.59 -10.19
CA TRP A 127 -4.17 -15.17 -9.37
C TRP A 127 -4.61 -15.50 -7.94
N VAL A 128 -5.41 -14.64 -7.32
CA VAL A 128 -5.94 -14.86 -5.97
C VAL A 128 -6.94 -16.01 -5.99
N ARG A 129 -7.91 -16.00 -6.91
CA ARG A 129 -8.94 -17.05 -7.02
C ARG A 129 -8.35 -18.43 -7.29
N GLN A 130 -7.27 -18.53 -8.05
CA GLN A 130 -6.58 -19.80 -8.31
C GLN A 130 -5.97 -20.44 -7.05
N HIS A 131 -5.56 -19.62 -6.07
CA HIS A 131 -4.87 -20.08 -4.86
C HIS A 131 -5.73 -19.98 -3.60
N MET A 132 -6.91 -19.37 -3.69
CA MET A 132 -7.90 -19.37 -2.62
C MET A 132 -8.52 -20.76 -2.46
N LYS A 133 -8.43 -21.32 -1.25
CA LYS A 133 -9.30 -22.42 -0.86
C LYS A 133 -10.71 -21.87 -0.68
N PRO A 134 -11.77 -22.66 -0.98
CA PRO A 134 -13.14 -22.26 -0.65
C PRO A 134 -13.20 -21.88 0.83
N LEU A 135 -13.76 -20.71 1.12
CA LEU A 135 -14.08 -20.32 2.49
C LEU A 135 -15.09 -21.34 3.01
N ARG A 136 -14.69 -22.12 4.03
CA ARG A 136 -15.56 -23.05 4.74
C ARG A 136 -16.36 -22.31 5.79
#